data_AF-A0A7F8Q007-F1
#
_entry.id   AF-A0A7F8Q007-F1
#
_cell.length_a   1.000
_cell.length_b   1.000
_cell.length_c   1.000
_cell.angle_alpha   90.00
_cell.angle_beta   90.00
_cell.angle_gamma   90.00
#
_symmetry.space_group_name_H-M   'P 1'
#
loop_
_entity.id
_entity.type
_entity.pdbx_description
1 polymer ?
#
loop_
_entity_poly.entity_id
_entity_poly.type
_entity_poly.pdbx_seq_one_letter_code
_entity_poly.pdbx_strand_id
1 'polypeptide(L)'
;MAASAPAPHMADFPAEGRCSYYVEKKKRFCRMVVAAGKRFCGEHAGAAEEENARKRILCPLDPKHTVYEDQLAKHLKKCNSREKPKPDFFIQDINAGLKDGTEIPEQLVPISSLSEERLENLIKKLRKASEGLNSTLKDQIMSHPALHDALNDPKNGDSATKHLKQQASILGNIEKLKLLGPRRCFVEFGAGKGKLSHWVDIALKDAEKVHFILVEKVTTRFKVDGKHRKKNSVFERLQIDIQHLCLNKIPLLSKEKLPVVGIGKHLCGVATDLALRCLVETYAASCEERTEEPLAKRIKND
;
A
#
# COMPACT_ATOMS: atom_id res chain seq x y z
N MET A 1 -41.73 -21.94 7.18
CA MET A 1 -40.86 -23.13 7.15
C MET A 1 -39.49 -22.69 6.65
N ALA A 2 -38.65 -22.20 7.54
CA ALA A 2 -37.31 -21.72 7.20
C ALA A 2 -36.38 -22.93 6.99
N ALA A 3 -35.81 -23.04 5.79
CA ALA A 3 -34.79 -24.04 5.51
C ALA A 3 -33.51 -23.66 6.28
N SER A 4 -33.18 -24.47 7.29
CA SER A 4 -31.96 -24.35 8.07
C SER A 4 -30.73 -24.48 7.17
N ALA A 5 -29.80 -23.51 7.28
CA ALA A 5 -28.50 -23.59 6.64
C ALA A 5 -27.70 -24.79 7.20
N PRO A 6 -26.96 -25.54 6.37
CA PRO A 6 -26.18 -26.68 6.84
C PRO A 6 -25.00 -26.21 7.69
N ALA A 7 -24.82 -26.86 8.84
CA ALA A 7 -23.69 -26.66 9.75
C ALA A 7 -22.34 -26.91 9.04
N PRO A 8 -21.25 -26.24 9.44
CA PRO A 8 -19.95 -26.45 8.83
C PRO A 8 -19.47 -27.88 9.12
N HIS A 9 -19.44 -28.73 8.10
CA HIS A 9 -18.83 -30.06 8.15
C HIS A 9 -17.42 -29.96 8.76
N MET A 10 -17.25 -30.52 9.96
CA MET A 10 -15.93 -30.88 10.46
C MET A 10 -15.44 -32.04 9.58
N ALA A 11 -14.50 -31.74 8.69
CA ALA A 11 -13.92 -32.77 7.84
C ALA A 11 -12.93 -33.58 8.69
N ASP A 12 -13.34 -34.77 9.15
CA ASP A 12 -12.50 -35.74 9.86
C ASP A 12 -11.40 -36.35 8.96
N PHE A 13 -11.50 -36.13 7.64
CA PHE A 13 -10.55 -36.61 6.66
C PHE A 13 -10.11 -35.51 5.69
N PRO A 14 -8.85 -35.55 5.20
CA PRO A 14 -8.39 -34.65 4.15
C PRO A 14 -9.14 -34.95 2.83
N ALA A 15 -9.55 -33.89 2.12
CA ALA A 15 -10.14 -34.04 0.80
C ALA A 15 -9.16 -34.71 -0.19
N GLU A 16 -9.70 -35.45 -1.15
CA GLU A 16 -8.90 -36.15 -2.17
C GLU A 16 -7.96 -35.19 -2.92
N GLY A 17 -6.70 -35.60 -3.10
CA GLY A 17 -5.66 -34.77 -3.71
C GLY A 17 -5.19 -33.57 -2.85
N ARG A 18 -5.60 -33.48 -1.58
CA ARG A 18 -5.16 -32.45 -0.63
C ARG A 18 -4.27 -33.02 0.48
N CYS A 19 -3.50 -32.12 1.09
CA CYS A 19 -2.52 -32.46 2.10
C CYS A 19 -3.16 -32.99 3.38
N SER A 20 -2.69 -34.15 3.86
CA SER A 20 -3.16 -34.81 5.08
C SER A 20 -2.68 -34.17 6.39
N TYR A 21 -2.03 -33.01 6.36
CA TYR A 21 -1.56 -32.34 7.57
C TYR A 21 -2.69 -31.58 8.26
N TYR A 22 -2.92 -31.82 9.55
CA TYR A 22 -3.93 -31.13 10.34
C TYR A 22 -3.37 -29.82 10.92
N VAL A 23 -3.98 -28.69 10.59
CA VAL A 23 -3.55 -27.37 11.09
C VAL A 23 -4.32 -27.04 12.36
N GLU A 24 -3.76 -27.34 13.52
CA GLU A 24 -4.40 -27.16 14.85
C GLU A 24 -4.97 -25.75 15.04
N LYS A 25 -4.17 -24.71 14.76
CA LYS A 25 -4.59 -23.30 14.88
C LYS A 25 -5.84 -22.95 14.06
N LYS A 26 -6.09 -23.67 12.95
CA LYS A 26 -7.22 -23.44 12.04
C LYS A 26 -8.28 -24.54 12.13
N LYS A 27 -8.12 -25.52 13.03
CA LYS A 27 -9.01 -26.68 13.24
C LYS A 27 -9.48 -27.33 11.94
N ARG A 28 -8.55 -27.52 10.98
CA ARG A 28 -8.85 -28.12 9.66
C ARG A 28 -7.61 -28.70 9.00
N PHE A 29 -7.80 -29.66 8.09
CA PHE A 29 -6.73 -30.16 7.21
C PHE A 29 -6.22 -29.09 6.24
N CYS A 30 -4.94 -29.19 5.89
CA CYS A 30 -4.28 -28.31 4.94
C CYS A 30 -4.92 -28.44 3.55
N ARG A 31 -5.36 -27.30 2.98
CA ARG A 31 -6.02 -27.26 1.66
C ARG A 31 -5.04 -27.25 0.49
N MET A 32 -3.74 -27.40 0.72
CA MET A 32 -2.75 -27.39 -0.36
C MET A 32 -2.81 -28.70 -1.15
N VAL A 33 -2.61 -28.62 -2.47
CA VAL A 33 -2.59 -29.78 -3.37
C VAL A 33 -1.31 -30.59 -3.14
N VAL A 34 -1.42 -31.90 -3.19
CA VAL A 34 -0.29 -32.83 -3.12
C VAL A 34 0.17 -33.24 -4.51
N ALA A 35 1.47 -33.50 -4.67
CA ALA A 35 1.97 -34.13 -5.88
C ALA A 35 1.44 -35.57 -5.98
N ALA A 36 1.34 -36.11 -7.20
CA ALA A 36 0.90 -37.49 -7.42
C ALA A 36 1.71 -38.47 -6.57
N GLY A 37 1.01 -39.34 -5.84
CA GLY A 37 1.63 -40.34 -4.95
C GLY A 37 2.18 -39.79 -3.61
N LYS A 38 1.95 -38.51 -3.26
CA LYS A 38 2.38 -37.93 -1.98
C LYS A 38 1.18 -37.63 -1.07
N ARG A 39 1.37 -37.82 0.24
CA ARG A 39 0.34 -37.55 1.27
C ARG A 39 0.32 -36.09 1.77
N PHE A 40 1.43 -35.37 1.61
CA PHE A 40 1.59 -34.01 2.13
C PHE A 40 2.01 -33.02 1.03
N CYS A 41 1.62 -31.75 1.16
CA CYS A 41 2.03 -30.70 0.23
C CYS A 41 3.52 -30.36 0.44
N GLY A 42 4.11 -29.58 -0.47
CA GLY A 42 5.53 -29.21 -0.40
C GLY A 42 5.95 -28.52 0.91
N GLU A 43 5.03 -27.86 1.62
CA GLU A 43 5.30 -27.23 2.92
C GLU A 43 5.28 -28.22 4.10
N HIS A 44 4.40 -29.22 4.05
CA HIS A 44 4.26 -30.25 5.11
C HIS A 44 4.91 -31.58 4.74
N ALA A 45 5.65 -31.66 3.64
CA ALA A 45 6.32 -32.87 3.17
C ALA A 45 7.34 -33.41 4.18
N GLY A 46 7.87 -32.56 5.07
CA GLY A 46 8.79 -32.96 6.15
C GLY A 46 8.10 -33.53 7.39
N ALA A 47 6.77 -33.56 7.45
CA ALA A 47 6.03 -34.18 8.56
C ALA A 47 5.84 -35.70 8.39
N ALA A 48 6.28 -36.26 7.26
CA ALA A 48 6.37 -37.70 7.05
C ALA A 48 7.82 -38.13 7.27
N GLU A 49 8.10 -38.70 8.43
CA GLU A 49 9.33 -39.47 8.60
C GLU A 49 9.21 -40.75 7.76
N GLU A 50 10.10 -40.92 6.79
CA GLU A 50 10.92 -42.14 6.56
C GLU A 50 11.67 -42.08 5.21
N GLU A 51 12.99 -42.29 5.35
CA GLU A 51 13.97 -42.91 4.43
C GLU A 51 14.37 -42.30 3.08
N ASN A 52 13.82 -41.18 2.61
CA ASN A 52 14.44 -40.43 1.49
C ASN A 52 14.05 -38.95 1.46
N ALA A 53 13.78 -38.38 2.64
CA ALA A 53 13.29 -37.02 2.77
C ALA A 53 14.46 -36.03 2.74
N ARG A 54 14.62 -35.33 1.61
CA ARG A 54 15.52 -34.17 1.50
C ARG A 54 15.37 -33.27 2.73
N LYS A 55 16.46 -33.09 3.49
CA LYS A 55 16.46 -32.33 4.74
C LYS A 55 16.04 -30.89 4.50
N ARG A 56 15.04 -30.41 5.24
CA ARG A 56 14.62 -29.01 5.26
C ARG A 56 15.18 -28.32 6.49
N ILE A 57 15.77 -27.15 6.28
CA ILE A 57 16.28 -26.26 7.33
C ILE A 57 15.49 -24.95 7.31
N LEU A 58 15.50 -24.21 8.41
CA LEU A 58 15.00 -22.83 8.42
C LEU A 58 15.86 -21.97 7.49
N CYS A 59 15.25 -21.03 6.79
CA CYS A 59 15.99 -20.13 5.92
C CYS A 59 16.88 -19.19 6.78
N PRO A 60 18.18 -19.10 6.50
CA PRO A 60 19.09 -18.22 7.24
C PRO A 60 18.74 -16.73 7.15
N LEU A 61 18.04 -16.33 6.08
CA LEU A 61 17.60 -14.94 5.86
C LEU A 61 16.24 -14.63 6.49
N ASP A 62 15.42 -15.64 6.80
CA ASP A 62 14.09 -15.48 7.41
C ASP A 62 13.62 -16.81 8.02
N PRO A 63 13.67 -16.95 9.35
CA PRO A 63 13.23 -18.17 10.04
C PRO A 63 11.74 -18.51 9.87
N LYS A 64 10.93 -17.64 9.26
CA LYS A 64 9.49 -17.91 9.04
C LYS A 64 9.21 -18.94 7.94
N HIS A 65 10.20 -19.32 7.14
CA HIS A 65 10.05 -20.36 6.13
C HIS A 65 11.21 -21.37 6.11
N THR A 66 10.94 -22.54 5.54
CA THR A 66 11.91 -23.62 5.40
C THR A 66 12.36 -23.82 3.95
N VAL A 67 13.58 -24.31 3.78
CA VAL A 67 14.24 -24.57 2.50
C VAL A 67 14.94 -25.92 2.55
N TYR A 68 15.03 -26.61 1.41
CA TYR A 68 15.85 -27.82 1.37
C TYR A 68 17.34 -27.44 1.48
N GLU A 69 18.07 -28.15 2.34
CA GLU A 69 19.49 -27.91 2.62
C GLU A 69 20.33 -27.97 1.34
N ASP A 70 20.09 -28.97 0.50
CA ASP A 70 20.72 -29.15 -0.82
C ASP A 70 20.41 -28.03 -1.83
N GLN A 71 19.35 -27.23 -1.60
CA GLN A 71 18.96 -26.11 -2.45
C GLN A 71 19.19 -24.75 -1.79
N LEU A 72 19.82 -24.69 -0.63
CA LEU A 72 20.04 -23.45 0.11
C LEU A 72 20.73 -22.41 -0.76
N ALA A 73 21.82 -22.76 -1.45
CA ALA A 73 22.55 -21.82 -2.32
C ALA A 73 21.67 -21.24 -3.44
N LYS A 74 20.82 -22.06 -4.06
CA LYS A 74 19.85 -21.60 -5.08
C LYS A 74 18.75 -20.76 -4.46
N HIS A 75 18.31 -21.09 -3.25
CA HIS A 75 17.30 -20.33 -2.51
C HIS A 75 17.81 -18.94 -2.13
N LEU A 76 19.00 -18.81 -1.54
CA LEU A 76 19.57 -17.54 -1.10
C LEU A 76 19.61 -16.51 -2.24
N LYS A 77 19.87 -16.96 -3.48
CA LYS A 77 19.84 -16.11 -4.69
C LYS A 77 18.46 -15.58 -5.09
N LYS A 78 17.37 -16.18 -4.62
CA LYS A 78 15.98 -15.83 -4.98
C LYS A 78 15.08 -15.58 -3.76
N CYS A 79 15.64 -15.62 -2.56
CA CYS A 79 14.89 -15.43 -1.33
C CYS A 79 14.31 -14.01 -1.31
N ASN A 80 13.02 -13.90 -0.96
CA ASN A 80 12.36 -12.60 -0.85
C ASN A 80 12.94 -11.75 0.29
N SER A 81 13.50 -12.41 1.31
CA SER A 81 14.11 -11.80 2.49
C SER A 81 15.59 -11.45 2.30
N ARG A 82 16.15 -11.72 1.12
CA ARG A 82 17.49 -11.24 0.76
C ARG A 82 17.49 -9.72 0.66
N GLU A 83 18.54 -9.09 1.19
CA GLU A 83 18.79 -7.67 0.99
C GLU A 83 18.97 -7.35 -0.50
N LYS A 84 18.15 -6.43 -1.01
CA LYS A 84 18.24 -5.96 -2.39
C LYS A 84 19.13 -4.72 -2.42
N PRO A 85 19.89 -4.50 -3.51
CA PRO A 85 20.60 -3.25 -3.68
C PRO A 85 19.61 -2.09 -3.58
N LYS A 86 19.96 -1.10 -2.76
CA LYS A 86 19.15 0.09 -2.53
C LYS A 86 19.25 0.97 -3.79
N PRO A 87 18.13 1.42 -4.36
CA PRO A 87 18.14 2.28 -5.53
C PRO A 87 18.66 3.69 -5.20
N ASP A 88 19.05 4.47 -6.20
CA ASP A 88 19.62 5.83 -6.01
C ASP A 88 18.69 6.78 -5.26
N PHE A 89 17.38 6.60 -5.41
CA PHE A 89 16.35 7.37 -4.71
C PHE A 89 16.08 6.90 -3.27
N PHE A 90 16.88 5.96 -2.75
CA PHE A 90 16.89 5.60 -1.34
C PHE A 90 17.87 6.50 -0.58
N ILE A 91 17.35 7.27 0.39
CA ILE A 91 18.15 7.96 1.40
C ILE A 91 17.55 7.60 2.75
N GLN A 92 18.33 6.94 3.59
CA GLN A 92 17.84 6.46 4.88
C GLN A 92 17.28 7.62 5.72
N ASP A 93 16.09 7.40 6.27
CA ASP A 93 15.38 8.31 7.18
C ASP A 93 15.17 9.75 6.70
N ILE A 94 15.31 10.04 5.39
CA ILE A 94 15.21 11.41 4.87
C ILE A 94 13.87 12.08 5.18
N ASN A 95 12.78 11.30 5.20
CA ASN A 95 11.45 11.82 5.53
C ASN A 95 11.06 11.50 6.97
N ALA A 96 11.93 10.90 7.80
CA ALA A 96 11.60 10.53 9.18
C ALA A 96 11.46 11.75 10.11
N GLY A 97 12.03 12.90 9.72
CA GLY A 97 11.97 14.16 10.46
C GLY A 97 13.13 14.30 11.43
N LEU A 98 13.11 15.40 12.19
CA LEU A 98 14.12 15.63 13.21
C LEU A 98 13.95 14.60 14.33
N LYS A 99 15.03 13.88 14.62
CA LYS A 99 15.13 13.09 15.85
C LYS A 99 15.39 14.09 16.97
N ASP A 100 14.36 14.54 17.66
CA ASP A 100 14.57 15.26 18.92
C ASP A 100 15.33 14.32 19.87
N GLY A 101 16.45 14.79 20.43
CA GLY A 101 17.42 14.00 21.20
C GLY A 101 16.91 13.39 22.51
N THR A 102 15.60 13.45 22.76
CA THR A 102 14.91 12.76 23.84
C THR A 102 14.07 11.62 23.23
N GLU A 103 14.72 10.50 22.89
CA GLU A 103 14.02 9.23 22.67
C GLU A 103 13.40 8.81 24.01
N ILE A 104 12.21 9.34 24.32
CA ILE A 104 11.39 8.81 25.40
C ILE A 104 10.98 7.42 24.92
N PRO A 105 11.29 6.33 25.64
CA PRO A 105 10.86 5.01 25.24
C PRO A 105 9.34 5.02 25.02
N GLU A 106 8.90 4.76 23.79
CA GLU A 106 7.49 4.71 23.43
C GLU A 106 6.85 3.49 24.09
N GLN A 107 6.50 3.63 25.36
CA GLN A 107 5.72 2.62 26.07
C GLN A 107 4.28 2.77 25.61
N LEU A 108 3.94 2.04 24.54
CA LEU A 108 2.58 1.99 24.01
C LEU A 108 1.66 1.35 25.04
N VAL A 109 0.91 2.19 25.76
CA VAL A 109 -0.13 1.75 26.70
C VAL A 109 -1.50 1.85 26.05
N PRO A 110 -2.38 0.84 26.17
CA PRO A 110 -3.76 0.95 25.68
C PRO A 110 -4.49 2.11 26.35
N ILE A 111 -5.36 2.83 25.63
CA ILE A 111 -6.19 3.91 26.21
C ILE A 111 -6.99 3.40 27.42
N SER A 112 -7.46 2.15 27.36
CA SER A 112 -8.22 1.50 28.44
C SER A 112 -7.42 1.27 29.72
N SER A 113 -6.09 1.38 29.68
CA SER A 113 -5.22 1.26 30.86
C SER A 113 -4.95 2.59 31.58
N LEU A 114 -5.44 3.70 31.01
CA LEU A 114 -5.28 5.03 31.60
C LEU A 114 -6.39 5.29 32.62
N SER A 115 -6.04 5.94 33.73
CA SER A 115 -7.04 6.43 34.68
C SER A 115 -7.89 7.55 34.06
N GLU A 116 -9.11 7.71 34.57
CA GLU A 116 -10.04 8.77 34.16
C GLU A 116 -9.40 10.16 34.27
N GLU A 117 -8.72 10.45 35.38
CA GLU A 117 -8.00 11.70 35.59
C GLU A 117 -6.92 11.96 34.52
N ARG A 118 -6.13 10.95 34.15
CA ARG A 118 -5.12 11.09 33.09
C ARG A 118 -5.79 11.35 31.74
N LEU A 119 -6.90 10.68 31.46
CA LEU A 119 -7.66 10.86 30.22
C LEU A 119 -8.27 12.27 30.14
N GLU A 120 -8.86 12.77 31.22
CA GLU A 120 -9.35 14.15 31.30
C GLU A 120 -8.24 15.17 31.07
N ASN A 121 -7.07 14.98 31.67
CA ASN A 121 -5.92 15.86 31.47
C ASN A 121 -5.42 15.83 30.02
N LEU A 122 -5.44 14.68 29.35
CA LEU A 122 -5.16 14.54 27.92
C LEU A 122 -6.20 15.30 27.08
N ILE A 123 -7.49 15.17 27.38
CA ILE A 123 -8.56 15.89 26.68
C ILE A 123 -8.39 17.40 26.84
N LYS A 124 -8.09 17.89 28.05
CA LYS A 124 -7.82 19.32 28.32
C LYS A 124 -6.65 19.83 27.48
N LYS A 125 -5.55 19.08 27.42
CA LYS A 125 -4.37 19.42 26.59
C LYS A 125 -4.73 19.47 25.11
N LEU A 126 -5.46 18.47 24.60
CA LEU A 126 -5.88 18.43 23.20
C LEU A 126 -6.81 19.59 22.85
N ARG A 127 -7.79 19.91 23.71
CA ARG A 127 -8.68 21.06 23.52
C ARG A 127 -7.90 22.37 23.47
N LYS A 128 -7.00 22.59 24.43
CA LYS A 128 -6.12 23.78 24.46
C LYS A 128 -5.26 23.88 23.21
N ALA A 129 -4.67 22.78 22.75
CA ALA A 129 -3.90 22.75 21.51
C ALA A 129 -4.75 23.03 20.26
N SER A 130 -6.04 22.70 20.31
CA SER A 130 -6.99 22.92 19.20
C SER A 130 -7.65 24.30 19.17
N GLU A 131 -7.61 25.08 20.26
CA GLU A 131 -8.27 26.40 20.38
C GLU A 131 -7.85 27.42 19.29
N GLY A 132 -6.66 27.24 18.69
CA GLY A 132 -6.17 28.08 17.58
C GLY A 132 -6.38 27.47 16.18
N LEU A 133 -6.83 26.22 16.08
CA LEU A 133 -7.06 25.54 14.81
C LEU A 133 -8.48 25.86 14.29
N ASN A 134 -8.71 27.13 13.94
CA ASN A 134 -9.97 27.59 13.35
C ASN A 134 -10.13 27.12 11.89
N SER A 135 -10.34 25.81 11.72
CA SER A 135 -10.64 25.21 10.42
C SER A 135 -11.89 24.34 10.55
N THR A 136 -13.03 24.89 10.14
CA THR A 136 -14.23 24.10 9.90
C THR A 136 -13.95 23.18 8.72
N LEU A 137 -13.72 21.89 9.01
CA LEU A 137 -13.60 20.87 7.97
C LEU A 137 -14.97 20.73 7.29
N LYS A 138 -15.08 21.21 6.05
CA LYS A 138 -16.28 20.99 5.23
C LYS A 138 -16.18 19.61 4.59
N ASP A 139 -17.10 18.71 4.95
CA ASP A 139 -17.21 17.44 4.26
C ASP A 139 -17.57 17.68 2.79
N GLN A 140 -16.76 17.10 1.91
CA GLN A 140 -16.99 17.21 0.48
C GLN A 140 -16.94 15.83 -0.18
N ILE A 141 -18.12 15.34 -0.57
CA ILE A 141 -18.27 14.10 -1.31
C ILE A 141 -18.53 14.46 -2.77
N MET A 142 -17.59 14.11 -3.64
CA MET A 142 -17.73 14.29 -5.09
C MET A 142 -17.93 12.94 -5.78
N SER A 143 -18.16 13.00 -7.08
CA SER A 143 -18.09 11.86 -7.99
C SER A 143 -17.36 12.31 -9.25
N HIS A 144 -16.86 11.35 -10.05
CA HIS A 144 -16.16 11.63 -11.30
C HIS A 144 -16.68 10.71 -12.42
N PRO A 145 -16.96 11.22 -13.63
CA PRO A 145 -17.52 10.44 -14.74
C PRO A 145 -16.73 9.17 -15.09
N ALA A 146 -15.40 9.22 -14.99
CA ALA A 146 -14.52 8.07 -15.25
C ALA A 146 -14.84 6.79 -14.45
N LEU A 147 -15.57 6.89 -13.33
CA LEU A 147 -15.97 5.74 -12.51
C LEU A 147 -17.46 5.37 -12.67
N HIS A 148 -18.23 6.09 -13.48
CA HIS A 148 -19.70 5.93 -13.53
C HIS A 148 -20.10 4.49 -13.90
N ASP A 149 -19.53 3.95 -14.98
CA ASP A 149 -19.82 2.58 -15.42
C ASP A 149 -19.42 1.54 -14.37
N ALA A 150 -18.24 1.72 -13.76
CA ALA A 150 -17.77 0.81 -12.72
C ALA A 150 -18.63 0.88 -11.46
N LEU A 151 -19.15 2.06 -11.09
CA LEU A 151 -20.06 2.22 -9.96
C LEU A 151 -21.41 1.54 -10.19
N ASN A 152 -21.84 1.45 -11.44
CA ASN A 152 -23.14 0.87 -11.83
C ASN A 152 -23.05 -0.61 -12.27
N ASP A 153 -21.86 -1.21 -12.29
CA ASP A 153 -21.69 -2.62 -12.67
C ASP A 153 -22.32 -3.55 -11.60
N PRO A 154 -23.36 -4.32 -11.95
CA PRO A 154 -24.07 -5.20 -11.00
C PRO A 154 -23.20 -6.35 -10.49
N LYS A 155 -22.03 -6.61 -11.10
CA LYS A 155 -21.07 -7.62 -10.63
C LYS A 155 -20.27 -7.17 -9.41
N ASN A 156 -20.30 -5.87 -9.08
CA ASN A 156 -19.59 -5.33 -7.93
C ASN A 156 -20.36 -5.57 -6.64
N GLY A 157 -19.78 -6.37 -5.74
CA GLY A 157 -20.28 -6.47 -4.36
C GLY A 157 -19.99 -5.23 -3.53
N ASP A 158 -20.64 -5.11 -2.36
CA ASP A 158 -20.61 -3.94 -1.48
C ASP A 158 -19.21 -3.38 -1.18
N SER A 159 -18.25 -4.28 -0.94
CA SER A 159 -16.85 -3.92 -0.67
C SER A 159 -16.18 -3.22 -1.86
N ALA A 160 -16.43 -3.69 -3.08
CA ALA A 160 -15.92 -3.06 -4.30
C ALA A 160 -16.58 -1.69 -4.50
N THR A 161 -17.90 -1.61 -4.33
CA THR A 161 -18.68 -0.38 -4.44
C THR A 161 -18.22 0.70 -3.47
N LYS A 162 -17.96 0.34 -2.20
CA LYS A 162 -17.37 1.26 -1.21
C LYS A 162 -16.05 1.86 -1.70
N HIS A 163 -15.15 1.02 -2.20
CA HIS A 163 -13.86 1.50 -2.70
C HIS A 163 -13.99 2.36 -3.95
N LEU A 164 -14.93 2.07 -4.85
CA LEU A 164 -15.20 2.87 -6.03
C LEU A 164 -15.74 4.25 -5.65
N LYS A 165 -16.72 4.33 -4.74
CA LYS A 165 -17.25 5.61 -4.24
C LYS A 165 -16.16 6.50 -3.64
N GLN A 166 -15.27 5.92 -2.83
CA GLN A 166 -14.12 6.63 -2.27
C GLN A 166 -13.18 7.17 -3.36
N GLN A 167 -12.85 6.36 -4.36
CA GLN A 167 -11.97 6.78 -5.45
C GLN A 167 -12.62 7.83 -6.36
N ALA A 168 -13.92 7.71 -6.64
CA ALA A 168 -14.68 8.69 -7.40
C ALA A 168 -14.71 10.05 -6.69
N SER A 169 -14.89 10.07 -5.37
CA SER A 169 -14.84 11.31 -4.58
C SER A 169 -13.44 11.93 -4.57
N ILE A 170 -12.39 11.12 -4.37
CA ILE A 170 -11.01 11.63 -4.44
C ILE A 170 -10.75 12.23 -5.83
N LEU A 171 -11.08 11.52 -6.90
CA LEU A 171 -10.84 11.96 -8.27
C LEU A 171 -11.63 13.23 -8.62
N GLY A 172 -12.90 13.32 -8.21
CA GLY A 172 -13.71 14.53 -8.41
C GLY A 172 -13.14 15.75 -7.66
N ASN A 173 -12.59 15.56 -6.46
CA ASN A 173 -11.90 16.64 -5.75
C ASN A 173 -10.59 17.06 -6.44
N ILE A 174 -9.82 16.12 -6.98
CA ILE A 174 -8.61 16.42 -7.78
C ILE A 174 -8.98 17.23 -9.03
N GLU A 175 -10.08 16.89 -9.70
CA GLU A 175 -10.62 17.63 -10.85
C GLU A 175 -11.06 19.04 -10.47
N LYS A 176 -11.84 19.19 -9.39
CA LYS A 176 -12.28 20.50 -8.87
C LYS A 176 -11.11 21.42 -8.56
N LEU A 177 -10.01 20.86 -8.05
CA LEU A 177 -8.76 21.57 -7.77
C LEU A 177 -7.92 21.84 -9.03
N LYS A 178 -8.40 21.46 -10.23
CA LYS A 178 -7.72 21.61 -11.53
C LYS A 178 -6.34 20.93 -11.57
N LEU A 179 -6.20 19.84 -10.82
CA LEU A 179 -4.96 19.06 -10.76
C LEU A 179 -4.93 17.94 -11.81
N LEU A 180 -6.09 17.56 -12.36
CA LEU A 180 -6.17 16.70 -13.54
C LEU A 180 -5.81 17.50 -14.79
N GLY A 181 -4.73 17.12 -15.47
CA GLY A 181 -4.32 17.76 -16.72
C GLY A 181 -3.12 17.07 -17.38
N PRO A 182 -2.78 17.48 -18.61
CA PRO A 182 -1.62 16.96 -19.33
C PRO A 182 -0.32 17.42 -18.69
N ARG A 183 0.80 16.81 -19.08
CA ARG A 183 2.16 17.18 -18.64
C ARG A 183 2.31 17.19 -17.12
N ARG A 184 1.84 16.14 -16.46
CA ARG A 184 1.92 15.99 -14.99
C ARG A 184 2.49 14.63 -14.61
N CYS A 185 3.14 14.57 -13.46
CA CYS A 185 3.51 13.32 -12.82
C CYS A 185 2.70 13.11 -11.53
N PHE A 186 1.89 12.06 -11.50
CA PHE A 186 1.12 11.67 -10.31
C PHE A 186 1.92 10.69 -9.48
N VAL A 187 2.12 10.99 -8.19
CA VAL A 187 2.79 10.11 -7.24
C VAL A 187 1.74 9.54 -6.29
N GLU A 188 1.39 8.26 -6.45
CA GLU A 188 0.47 7.56 -5.54
C GLU A 188 1.23 6.99 -4.35
N PHE A 189 1.08 7.63 -3.18
CA PHE A 189 1.65 7.14 -1.92
C PHE A 189 0.75 6.09 -1.29
N GLY A 190 1.33 4.94 -0.92
CA GLY A 190 0.57 3.80 -0.41
C GLY A 190 -0.32 3.20 -1.50
N ALA A 191 0.27 3.00 -2.68
CA ALA A 191 -0.49 2.68 -3.89
C ALA A 191 -1.22 1.34 -3.84
N GLY A 192 -0.79 0.39 -3.01
CA GLY A 192 -1.42 -0.92 -2.91
C GLY A 192 -1.49 -1.62 -4.27
N LYS A 193 -2.71 -1.74 -4.80
CA LYS A 193 -2.98 -2.35 -6.12
C LYS A 193 -2.86 -1.37 -7.30
N GLY A 194 -2.64 -0.07 -7.06
CA GLY A 194 -2.54 1.00 -8.08
C GLY A 194 -3.87 1.49 -8.64
N LYS A 195 -4.97 1.30 -7.90
CA LYS A 195 -6.30 1.59 -8.43
C LYS A 195 -6.59 3.10 -8.55
N LEU A 196 -6.03 3.94 -7.67
CA LEU A 196 -6.28 5.38 -7.77
C LEU A 196 -5.60 5.95 -9.02
N SER A 197 -4.32 5.64 -9.26
CA SER A 197 -3.65 6.01 -10.51
C SER A 197 -4.32 5.44 -11.75
N HIS A 198 -4.87 4.22 -11.68
CA HIS A 198 -5.65 3.65 -12.79
C HIS A 198 -6.86 4.52 -13.17
N TRP A 199 -7.61 5.01 -12.19
CA TRP A 199 -8.76 5.89 -12.47
C TRP A 199 -8.32 7.28 -12.95
N VAL A 200 -7.20 7.80 -12.45
CA VAL A 200 -6.61 9.04 -12.96
C VAL A 200 -6.21 8.88 -14.44
N ASP A 201 -5.59 7.76 -14.83
CA ASP A 201 -5.26 7.46 -16.25
C ASP A 201 -6.50 7.31 -17.14
N ILE A 202 -7.60 6.79 -16.61
CA ILE A 202 -8.87 6.73 -17.35
C ILE A 202 -9.44 8.14 -17.54
N ALA A 203 -9.44 8.97 -16.49
CA ALA A 203 -9.90 10.35 -16.57
C ALA A 203 -9.04 11.19 -17.53
N LEU A 204 -7.75 10.89 -17.63
CA LEU A 204 -6.78 11.58 -18.48
C LEU A 204 -6.47 10.83 -19.78
N LYS A 205 -7.39 9.99 -20.29
CA LYS A 205 -7.15 9.13 -21.46
C LYS A 205 -6.66 9.88 -22.71
N ASP A 206 -7.08 11.14 -22.87
CA ASP A 206 -6.75 12.00 -24.02
C ASP A 206 -5.63 13.01 -23.69
N ALA A 207 -5.11 12.99 -22.45
CA ALA A 207 -4.07 13.92 -22.02
C ALA A 207 -2.69 13.40 -22.43
N GLU A 208 -1.83 14.31 -22.89
CA GLU A 208 -0.47 13.99 -23.28
C GLU A 208 0.50 14.08 -22.11
N LYS A 209 1.56 13.28 -22.17
CA LYS A 209 2.73 13.32 -21.28
C LYS A 209 2.33 13.20 -19.81
N VAL A 210 1.56 12.17 -19.48
CA VAL A 210 1.14 11.88 -18.09
C VAL A 210 1.97 10.71 -17.54
N HIS A 211 2.57 10.93 -16.38
CA HIS A 211 3.42 9.93 -15.73
C HIS A 211 2.84 9.53 -14.38
N PHE A 212 3.01 8.28 -14.00
CA PHE A 212 2.52 7.71 -12.75
C PHE A 212 3.65 7.00 -12.01
N ILE A 213 3.94 7.46 -10.80
CA ILE A 213 4.88 6.81 -9.87
C ILE A 213 4.06 6.23 -8.73
N LEU A 214 4.14 4.92 -8.53
CA LEU A 214 3.38 4.20 -7.51
C LEU A 214 4.33 3.77 -6.40
N VAL A 215 4.20 4.38 -5.22
CA VAL A 215 5.06 4.12 -4.07
C VAL A 215 4.36 3.14 -3.13
N GLU A 216 5.01 2.02 -2.85
CA GLU A 216 4.47 0.98 -1.99
C GLU A 216 5.59 0.28 -1.21
N LYS A 217 5.41 0.09 0.09
CA LYS A 217 6.40 -0.55 0.96
C LYS A 217 6.48 -2.07 0.71
N VAL A 218 5.33 -2.71 0.45
CA VAL A 218 5.23 -4.18 0.36
C VAL A 218 4.84 -4.68 -1.02
N THR A 219 5.22 -5.91 -1.37
CA THR A 219 4.77 -6.50 -2.64
C THR A 219 3.27 -6.79 -2.59
N THR A 220 2.53 -6.29 -3.59
CA THR A 220 1.10 -6.49 -3.72
C THR A 220 0.77 -7.43 -4.89
N ARG A 221 -0.25 -8.28 -4.72
CA ARG A 221 -0.80 -9.10 -5.81
C ARG A 221 -1.91 -8.35 -6.55
N PHE A 222 -2.17 -8.73 -7.80
CA PHE A 222 -3.24 -8.16 -8.63
C PHE A 222 -3.07 -6.65 -8.87
N LYS A 223 -1.83 -6.23 -9.15
CA LYS A 223 -1.49 -4.86 -9.54
C LYS A 223 -2.16 -4.54 -10.88
N VAL A 224 -2.74 -3.34 -11.00
CA VAL A 224 -3.41 -2.93 -12.24
C VAL A 224 -2.46 -2.22 -13.21
N ASP A 225 -1.30 -1.79 -12.74
CA ASP A 225 -0.30 -1.03 -13.50
C ASP A 225 0.10 -1.72 -14.81
N GLY A 226 0.25 -3.06 -14.79
CA GLY A 226 0.62 -3.83 -15.98
C GLY A 226 -0.43 -3.84 -17.10
N LYS A 227 -1.65 -3.36 -16.82
CA LYS A 227 -2.72 -3.21 -17.82
C LYS A 227 -2.59 -1.91 -18.62
N HIS A 228 -1.75 -0.97 -18.17
CA HIS A 228 -1.55 0.31 -18.85
C HIS A 228 -0.31 0.21 -19.73
N ARG A 229 -0.54 0.07 -21.04
CA ARG A 229 0.49 0.14 -22.09
C ARG A 229 0.08 1.14 -23.17
N LYS A 230 -0.49 2.27 -22.76
CA LYS A 230 -0.83 3.35 -23.68
C LYS A 230 0.44 4.10 -24.06
N LYS A 231 0.47 4.65 -25.28
CA LYS A 231 1.62 5.42 -25.79
C LYS A 231 1.89 6.70 -24.98
N ASN A 232 0.84 7.26 -24.35
CA ASN A 232 0.87 8.59 -23.72
C ASN A 232 0.94 8.55 -22.19
N SER A 233 0.91 7.36 -21.56
CA SER A 233 1.03 7.23 -20.11
C SER A 233 2.11 6.24 -19.69
N VAL A 234 2.95 6.65 -18.74
CA VAL A 234 4.06 5.86 -18.21
C VAL A 234 3.78 5.50 -16.76
N PHE A 235 3.84 4.20 -16.44
CA PHE A 235 3.66 3.70 -15.08
C PHE A 235 4.98 3.11 -14.54
N GLU A 236 5.46 3.65 -13.44
CA GLU A 236 6.62 3.17 -12.70
C GLU A 236 6.21 2.85 -11.26
N ARG A 237 6.55 1.66 -10.77
CA ARG A 237 6.26 1.27 -9.37
C ARG A 237 7.54 1.12 -8.58
N LEU A 238 7.64 1.85 -7.48
CA LEU A 238 8.76 1.83 -6.56
C LEU A 238 8.38 1.04 -5.31
N GLN A 239 9.12 -0.06 -5.06
CA GLN A 239 8.99 -0.81 -3.82
C GLN A 239 9.92 -0.21 -2.75
N ILE A 240 9.44 0.78 -2.01
CA ILE A 240 10.23 1.56 -1.04
C ILE A 240 9.32 2.12 0.07
N ASP A 241 9.85 2.24 1.28
CA ASP A 241 9.19 2.98 2.35
C ASP A 241 9.26 4.49 2.06
N ILE A 242 8.16 5.21 2.23
CA ILE A 242 8.11 6.67 2.07
C ILE A 242 9.14 7.33 2.98
N GLN A 243 9.41 6.77 4.16
CA GLN A 243 10.43 7.24 5.10
C GLN A 243 11.82 7.42 4.47
N HIS A 244 12.14 6.65 3.43
CA HIS A 244 13.47 6.63 2.80
C HIS A 244 13.48 7.14 1.36
N LEU A 245 12.34 7.62 0.85
CA LEU A 245 12.18 7.99 -0.56
C LEU A 245 12.59 9.45 -0.80
N CYS A 246 13.58 9.66 -1.68
CA CYS A 246 13.94 10.98 -2.20
C CYS A 246 13.40 11.15 -3.63
N LEU A 247 12.36 11.95 -3.82
CA LEU A 247 11.72 12.12 -5.14
C LEU A 247 12.66 12.71 -6.18
N ASN A 248 13.52 13.68 -5.79
CA ASN A 248 14.47 14.30 -6.71
C ASN A 248 15.43 13.32 -7.38
N LYS A 249 15.75 12.22 -6.71
CA LYS A 249 16.65 11.19 -7.23
C LYS A 249 15.95 10.17 -8.12
N ILE A 250 14.64 10.29 -8.35
CA ILE A 250 13.93 9.43 -9.30
C ILE A 250 14.30 9.86 -10.73
N PRO A 251 14.87 8.98 -11.56
CA PRO A 251 15.31 9.34 -12.91
C PRO A 251 14.19 9.91 -13.79
N LEU A 252 12.97 9.39 -13.66
CA LEU A 252 11.80 9.88 -14.40
C LEU A 252 11.51 11.36 -14.11
N LEU A 253 11.53 11.75 -12.84
CA LEU A 253 11.26 13.13 -12.42
C LEU A 253 12.40 14.07 -12.82
N SER A 254 13.65 13.61 -12.71
CA SER A 254 14.84 14.37 -13.13
C SER A 254 14.85 14.65 -14.64
N LYS A 255 14.45 13.67 -15.47
CA LYS A 255 14.44 13.78 -16.92
C LYS A 255 13.28 14.60 -17.46
N GLU A 256 12.06 14.32 -16.99
CA GLU A 256 10.85 14.90 -17.58
C GLU A 256 10.50 16.28 -17.03
N LYS A 257 10.97 16.59 -15.80
CA LYS A 257 10.74 17.87 -15.09
C LYS A 257 9.27 18.33 -15.08
N LEU A 258 8.34 17.39 -14.95
CA LEU A 258 6.90 17.67 -14.92
C LEU A 258 6.43 18.09 -13.53
N PRO A 259 5.43 18.98 -13.43
CA PRO A 259 4.72 19.25 -12.18
C PRO A 259 4.24 17.96 -11.50
N VAL A 260 4.57 17.81 -10.22
CA VAL A 260 4.22 16.64 -9.42
C VAL A 260 2.90 16.87 -8.67
N VAL A 261 2.03 15.87 -8.71
CA VAL A 261 0.79 15.80 -7.93
C VAL A 261 0.83 14.57 -7.05
N GLY A 262 0.99 14.75 -5.74
CA GLY A 262 0.89 13.67 -4.76
C GLY A 262 -0.57 13.28 -4.52
N ILE A 263 -0.88 11.99 -4.60
CA ILE A 263 -2.21 11.43 -4.33
C ILE A 263 -2.11 10.24 -3.39
N GLY A 264 -3.17 9.97 -2.64
CA GLY A 264 -3.23 8.83 -1.72
C GLY A 264 -4.64 8.58 -1.22
N LYS A 265 -5.00 7.31 -1.03
CA LYS A 265 -6.31 6.89 -0.51
C LYS A 265 -6.25 6.41 0.94
N HIS A 266 -5.23 5.61 1.26
CA HIS A 266 -5.03 5.00 2.58
C HIS A 266 -3.81 5.61 3.30
N LEU A 267 -3.48 6.85 2.95
CA LEU A 267 -2.38 7.58 3.53
C LEU A 267 -2.85 8.22 4.84
N CYS A 268 -2.54 7.60 5.98
CA CYS A 268 -3.00 8.04 7.29
C CYS A 268 -1.91 7.94 8.36
N GLY A 269 -2.10 8.68 9.46
CA GLY A 269 -1.12 8.79 10.54
C GLY A 269 0.22 9.30 10.03
N VAL A 270 1.30 8.71 10.55
CA VAL A 270 2.69 9.07 10.21
C VAL A 270 2.95 9.04 8.70
N ALA A 271 2.29 8.16 7.95
CA ALA A 271 2.50 8.07 6.50
C ALA A 271 2.13 9.36 5.77
N THR A 272 1.16 10.13 6.28
CA THR A 272 0.81 11.46 5.75
C THR A 272 1.96 12.43 5.92
N ASP A 273 2.55 12.50 7.13
CA ASP A 273 3.68 13.38 7.41
C ASP A 273 4.91 13.00 6.59
N LEU A 274 5.19 11.69 6.43
CA LEU A 274 6.28 11.20 5.59
C LEU A 274 6.09 11.64 4.13
N ALA A 275 4.88 11.52 3.60
CA ALA A 275 4.60 11.88 2.20
C ALA A 275 4.65 13.40 1.96
N LEU A 276 4.18 14.21 2.92
CA LEU A 276 4.27 15.67 2.84
C LEU A 276 5.74 16.12 2.82
N ARG A 277 6.58 15.60 3.72
CA ARG A 277 8.03 15.86 3.71
C ARG A 277 8.68 15.39 2.41
N CYS A 278 8.30 14.21 1.93
CA CYS A 278 8.76 13.68 0.65
C CYS A 278 8.46 14.66 -0.51
N LEU A 279 7.25 15.23 -0.57
CA LEU A 279 6.86 16.19 -1.60
C LEU A 279 7.49 17.58 -1.43
N VAL A 280 7.60 18.08 -0.21
CA VAL A 280 8.02 19.47 0.06
C VAL A 280 9.53 19.56 0.13
N GLU A 281 10.15 18.75 0.99
CA GLU A 281 11.58 18.83 1.29
C GLU A 281 12.42 18.10 0.24
N THR A 282 11.97 16.93 -0.23
CA THR A 282 12.74 16.13 -1.19
C THR A 282 12.39 16.36 -2.66
N TYR A 283 11.43 17.25 -2.95
CA TYR A 283 11.10 17.64 -4.32
C TYR A 283 11.09 19.16 -4.48
N ALA A 284 10.18 19.87 -3.80
CA ALA A 284 9.98 21.31 -4.00
C ALA A 284 11.23 22.16 -3.71
N ALA A 285 12.01 21.84 -2.67
CA ALA A 285 13.25 22.56 -2.33
C ALA A 285 14.33 22.54 -3.44
N SER A 286 14.25 21.62 -4.41
CA SER A 286 15.14 21.62 -5.60
C SER A 286 14.53 22.29 -6.83
N CYS A 287 13.26 22.69 -6.74
CA CYS A 287 12.50 23.26 -7.85
C CYS A 287 12.48 24.79 -7.81
N GLU A 288 12.95 25.43 -6.73
CA GLU A 288 12.92 26.89 -6.53
C GLU A 288 13.74 27.68 -7.56
N GLU A 289 14.52 27.02 -8.42
CA GLU A 289 15.15 27.63 -9.60
C GLU A 289 14.25 27.70 -10.85
N ARG A 290 12.98 27.27 -10.80
CA ARG A 290 12.10 27.14 -11.99
C ARG A 290 10.92 28.11 -12.00
N THR A 291 10.93 29.01 -12.99
CA THR A 291 9.98 30.10 -13.28
C THR A 291 8.65 29.68 -13.94
N GLU A 292 8.18 28.45 -13.76
CA GLU A 292 6.82 28.07 -14.19
C GLU A 292 6.04 27.53 -13.00
N GLU A 293 5.29 28.42 -12.35
CA GLU A 293 4.37 28.09 -11.27
C GLU A 293 3.29 27.10 -11.74
N PRO A 294 2.92 26.09 -10.94
CA PRO A 294 1.63 25.44 -11.10
C PRO A 294 0.52 26.48 -10.89
N LEU A 295 -0.35 26.67 -11.88
CA LEU A 295 -1.51 27.58 -11.77
C LEU A 295 -2.33 27.27 -10.50
N ALA A 296 -2.74 28.36 -9.84
CA ALA A 296 -2.96 28.48 -8.40
C ALA A 296 -3.91 27.48 -7.72
N LYS A 297 -3.49 27.01 -6.54
CA LYS A 297 -4.39 26.68 -5.42
C LYS A 297 -4.87 27.97 -4.76
N ARG A 298 -6.08 28.44 -5.09
CA ARG A 298 -6.88 29.31 -4.20
C ARG A 298 -8.34 28.89 -4.26
N ILE A 299 -8.80 28.21 -3.22
CA ILE A 299 -10.22 28.22 -2.88
C ILE A 299 -10.42 29.53 -2.12
N LYS A 300 -10.98 30.55 -2.79
CA LYS A 300 -11.61 31.66 -2.07
C LYS A 300 -12.87 31.09 -1.42
N ASN A 301 -12.95 31.20 -0.11
CA ASN A 301 -14.20 30.99 0.61
C ASN A 301 -15.12 32.16 0.26
N ASP A 302 -16.29 31.84 -0.28
CA ASP A 302 -17.52 32.57 0.05
C ASP A 302 -18.18 31.84 1.23
#